data_AF-A0A149V6A7-F1
#
_entry.id   AF-A0A149V6A7-F1
#
_cell.length_a   1.000
_cell.length_b   1.000
_cell.length_c   1.000
_cell.angle_alpha   90.00
_cell.angle_beta   90.00
_cell.angle_gamma   90.00
#
_symmetry.space_group_name_H-M   'P 1'
#
loop_
_entity.id
_entity.type
_entity.pdbx_description
1 polymer ?
#
loop_
_entity_poly.entity_id
_entity_poly.type
_entity_poly.pdbx_seq_one_letter_code
_entity_poly.pdbx_strand_id
1 'polypeptide(L)' 'MIFLDEVDPLSSPMKAKSVGELGLCGVAAAIANAVYNATGVRIRDYPVTLDKHLAHLPRMS' A
#
# COMPACT_ATOMS: atom_id res chain seq x y z
N MET A 1 0.71 11.07 -9.89
CA MET A 1 -0.35 11.66 -9.04
C MET A 1 -1.42 12.14 -9.98
N ILE A 2 -2.64 11.64 -9.83
CA ILE A 2 -3.80 12.11 -10.61
C ILE A 2 -4.64 12.94 -9.64
N PHE A 3 -4.93 14.18 -10.01
CA PHE A 3 -5.84 15.03 -9.24
C PHE A 3 -7.27 14.69 -9.63
N LEU A 4 -8.14 14.60 -8.63
CA LEU A 4 -9.57 14.46 -8.82
C LEU A 4 -10.19 15.85 -8.66
N ASP A 5 -11.01 16.27 -9.62
CA ASP A 5 -11.67 17.59 -9.64
C ASP A 5 -12.87 17.68 -8.67
N GLU A 6 -12.88 16.87 -7.61
CA GLU A 6 -13.97 16.84 -6.65
C GLU A 6 -13.74 17.85 -5.52
N VAL A 7 -14.70 18.77 -5.37
CA VAL A 7 -14.69 19.77 -4.32
C VAL A 7 -15.45 19.25 -3.11
N ASP A 8 -14.80 19.25 -1.95
CA ASP A 8 -15.44 18.90 -0.69
C ASP A 8 -16.05 20.13 -0.02
N PRO A 9 -17.38 20.17 0.14
CA PRO A 9 -18.08 21.32 0.70
C PRO A 9 -17.83 21.51 2.21
N LEU A 10 -17.27 20.52 2.90
CA LEU A 10 -17.12 20.51 4.36
C LEU A 10 -15.67 20.69 4.85
N SER A 11 -14.67 20.75 3.95
CA SER A 11 -13.26 20.69 4.36
C SER A 11 -12.72 21.97 5.00
N SER A 12 -12.92 23.13 4.35
CA SER A 12 -12.48 24.45 4.81
C SER A 12 -13.08 25.56 3.92
N PRO A 13 -13.05 26.84 4.32
CA PRO A 13 -13.49 27.95 3.47
C PRO A 13 -12.77 28.03 2.12
N MET A 14 -11.51 27.57 2.07
CA MET A 14 -10.72 27.47 0.83
C MET A 14 -10.94 26.14 0.08
N LYS A 15 -11.76 25.24 0.61
CA LYS A 15 -12.03 23.89 0.07
C LYS A 15 -10.78 23.05 -0.15
N ALA A 16 -9.68 23.40 0.50
CA ALA A 16 -8.39 22.74 0.36
C ALA A 16 -8.33 21.47 1.24
N LYS A 17 -7.70 20.42 0.72
CA LYS A 17 -7.40 19.18 1.45
C LYS A 17 -5.89 18.93 1.46
N SER A 18 -5.35 18.51 2.59
CA SER A 18 -3.97 18.00 2.65
C SER A 18 -3.90 16.61 2.03
N VAL A 19 -2.96 16.39 1.10
CA VAL A 19 -2.77 15.10 0.40
C VAL A 19 -1.38 14.49 0.66
N GLY A 20 -0.50 15.19 1.38
CA GLY A 20 0.90 14.78 1.58
C GLY A 20 1.06 13.38 2.17
N GLU A 21 0.32 13.06 3.24
CA GLU A 21 0.42 11.75 3.91
C GLU A 21 -0.43 10.67 3.23
N LEU A 22 -1.55 11.04 2.61
CA LEU A 22 -2.48 10.11 1.95
C LEU A 22 -1.80 9.30 0.85
N GLY A 23 -0.86 9.91 0.13
CA GLY A 23 -0.09 9.24 -0.92
C GLY A 23 0.80 8.09 -0.40
N LEU A 24 1.25 8.17 0.86
CA LEU A 24 2.16 7.18 1.44
C LEU A 24 1.41 6.11 2.27
N CYS A 25 0.33 6.49 2.96
CA CYS A 25 -0.39 5.60 3.89
C CYS A 25 -0.80 4.25 3.28
N GLY A 26 -1.14 4.20 1.98
CA GLY A 26 -1.56 2.97 1.30
C GLY A 26 -0.43 2.13 0.69
N VAL A 27 0.78 2.67 0.58
CA VAL A 27 1.85 2.08 -0.25
C VAL A 27 2.29 0.72 0.28
N ALA A 28 2.58 0.62 1.59
CA ALA A 28 3.02 -0.64 2.20
C ALA A 28 1.96 -1.75 2.07
N ALA A 29 0.68 -1.41 2.25
CA ALA A 29 -0.42 -2.35 2.11
C ALA A 29 -0.62 -2.80 0.65
N ALA A 30 -0.49 -1.89 -0.32
CA ALA A 30 -0.58 -2.21 -1.74
C ALA A 30 0.52 -3.18 -2.17
N ILE A 31 1.77 -2.93 -1.77
CA ILE A 31 2.92 -3.81 -2.05
C ILE A 31 2.70 -5.18 -1.41
N ALA A 32 2.29 -5.26 -0.14
CA ALA A 32 2.04 -6.53 0.53
C ALA A 32 0.92 -7.35 -0.13
N ASN A 33 -0.14 -6.69 -0.60
CA ASN A 33 -1.21 -7.34 -1.36
C ASN A 33 -0.72 -7.85 -2.73
N ALA A 34 0.13 -7.10 -3.43
CA ALA A 34 0.72 -7.51 -4.70
C ALA A 34 1.60 -8.76 -4.53
N VAL A 35 2.44 -8.79 -3.49
CA VAL A 35 3.26 -9.96 -3.14
C VAL A 35 2.40 -11.17 -2.85
N TYR A 36 1.34 -11.01 -2.04
CA TYR A 36 0.40 -12.09 -1.76
C TYR A 36 -0.29 -12.60 -3.03
N ASN A 37 -0.73 -11.70 -3.92
CA ASN A 37 -1.34 -12.06 -5.19
C ASN A 37 -0.39 -12.85 -6.11
N ALA A 38 0.90 -12.48 -6.12
CA ALA A 38 1.90 -13.14 -6.96
C ALA A 38 2.35 -14.51 -6.42
N THR A 39 2.36 -14.69 -5.10
CA THR A 39 3.06 -15.82 -4.45
C THR A 39 2.14 -16.72 -3.63
N GLY A 40 0.92 -16.29 -3.33
CA GLY A 40 0.02 -16.95 -2.37
C GLY A 40 0.48 -16.85 -0.90
N VAL A 41 1.67 -16.29 -0.64
CA VAL A 41 2.25 -16.19 0.70
C VAL A 41 1.91 -14.84 1.33
N ARG A 42 1.26 -14.85 2.50
CA ARG A 42 0.89 -13.63 3.23
C ARG A 42 1.83 -13.38 4.40
N ILE A 43 2.71 -12.39 4.27
CA ILE A 43 3.53 -11.88 5.37
C ILE A 43 2.77 -10.76 6.09
N ARG A 44 2.67 -10.82 7.42
CA ARG A 44 2.04 -9.80 8.28
C ARG A 44 3.03 -9.03 9.14
N ASP A 45 4.26 -9.53 9.22
CA ASP A 45 5.34 -8.89 9.97
C ASP A 45 6.17 -8.01 9.02
N TYR A 46 6.08 -6.69 9.21
CA TYR A 46 6.75 -5.70 8.36
C TYR A 46 8.12 -5.34 8.92
N PRO A 47 9.11 -5.00 8.06
CA PRO A 47 9.05 -4.97 6.60
C PRO A 47 8.99 -6.37 5.96
N VAL A 48 8.41 -6.45 4.74
CA VAL A 48 8.33 -7.69 3.96
C VAL A 48 9.70 -7.98 3.35
N THR A 49 10.61 -8.51 4.15
CA THR A 49 11.96 -8.87 3.73
C THR A 49 11.99 -10.24 3.06
N LEU A 50 13.01 -10.45 2.23
CA LEU A 50 13.14 -11.65 1.41
C LEU A 50 13.31 -12.91 2.25
N ASP A 51 14.04 -12.84 3.37
CA ASP A 51 14.24 -13.94 4.32
C ASP A 51 12.92 -14.47 4.90
N LYS A 52 12.03 -13.55 5.32
CA LYS A 52 10.68 -13.91 5.80
C LYS A 52 9.85 -14.53 4.70
N HIS A 53 9.99 -14.07 3.47
CA HIS A 53 9.19 -14.52 2.33
C HIS A 53 9.64 -15.89 1.80
N LEU A 54 10.95 -16.08 1.59
CA LEU A 54 11.55 -17.32 1.07
C LEU A 54 11.27 -18.55 1.95
N ALA A 55 11.19 -18.37 3.27
CA ALA A 55 10.87 -19.46 4.21
C ALA A 55 9.49 -20.12 3.95
N HIS A 56 8.60 -19.43 3.24
CA HIS A 56 7.23 -19.88 2.98
C HIS A 56 7.00 -20.30 1.52
N LEU A 57 8.00 -20.13 0.66
CA LEU A 57 7.92 -20.50 -0.75
C LEU A 57 8.31 -21.97 -0.96
N PRO A 58 7.70 -22.66 -1.95
CA PRO A 58 8.12 -24.00 -2.30
C PRO A 58 9.57 -23.99 -2.80
N ARG A 59 10.35 -25.01 -2.43
CA ARG A 59 11.69 -25.19 -2.98
C ARG A 59 11.58 -25.43 -4.48
N MET A 60 12.20 -24.56 -5.26
CA MET A 60 12.32 -24.74 -6.70
C MET A 60 13.21 -25.97 -6.94
N SER A 61 12.67 -26.96 -7.68
CA SER A 61 13.34 -28.21 -8.07
C SER A 61 14.35 -28.00 -9.19
#